data_AF-A0A930TDD0-F1
#
_entry.id   AF-A0A930TDD0-F1
#
_cell.length_a   1.000
_cell.length_b   1.000
_cell.length_c   1.000
_cell.angle_alpha   90.00
_cell.angle_beta   90.00
_cell.angle_gamma   90.00
#
_symmetry.space_group_name_H-M   'P 1'
#
loop_
_entity.id
_entity.type
_entity.pdbx_description
1 polymer ?
#
loop_
_entity_poly.entity_id
_entity_poly.type
_entity_poly.pdbx_seq_one_letter_code
_entity_poly.pdbx_strand_id
1 'polypeptide(L)'
;MSLSTPVGFVIFNRPDLTEKVFEAIAQAKPKQLFVIADGPRFPEENEKCKQARAVIKKIDWDCQLYTNFSDVNLGCGKRVSSGFSWVFSQVEEAIFLEDDTLPTLSFFSFCEEMLQHYRYDERIMHINGENPANVDRTNDSYYFSKYMHVWGWATWRRAWQYYDYHIKSWAKFKKARLITKVCDDPYEQIYWESTFDRVYQNPQLVNTWDYQWIYACWSQGGLAIEPNKNLVTNLGYNRPDSTHTVNNSPRANLHTNDIWNITHPTLVVKNEQADLHTFDYVFGGKELRNKNKLLLKISERLSLLKRNFTFQFGI
;
A
#
# COMPACT_ATOMS: atom_id res chain seq x y z
N MET A 1 23.46 -9.82 -10.81
CA MET A 1 23.21 -10.74 -9.67
C MET A 1 21.88 -11.42 -9.94
N SER A 2 21.63 -12.62 -9.41
CA SER A 2 20.32 -13.28 -9.50
C SER A 2 19.66 -13.23 -8.14
N LEU A 3 18.46 -12.65 -8.10
CA LEU A 3 17.65 -12.52 -6.89
C LEU A 3 17.08 -13.89 -6.49
N SER A 4 17.29 -14.30 -5.23
CA SER A 4 16.78 -15.59 -4.74
C SER A 4 15.35 -15.47 -4.20
N THR A 5 14.99 -14.28 -3.73
CA THR A 5 13.62 -13.97 -3.31
C THR A 5 12.64 -14.02 -4.48
N PRO A 6 11.50 -14.74 -4.36
CA PRO A 6 10.45 -14.75 -5.38
C PRO A 6 9.85 -13.37 -5.64
N VAL A 7 9.51 -13.09 -6.91
CA VAL A 7 8.82 -11.85 -7.30
C VAL A 7 7.42 -12.15 -7.81
N GLY A 8 6.41 -11.49 -7.25
CA GLY A 8 5.06 -11.41 -7.79
C GLY A 8 4.85 -10.12 -8.57
N PHE A 9 4.34 -10.23 -9.79
CA PHE A 9 4.08 -9.11 -10.68
C PHE A 9 2.61 -9.08 -11.09
N VAL A 10 1.90 -8.05 -10.66
CA VAL A 10 0.49 -7.85 -10.93
C VAL A 10 0.33 -6.94 -12.14
N ILE A 11 -0.34 -7.42 -13.18
CA ILE A 11 -0.51 -6.72 -14.44
C ILE A 11 -1.97 -6.69 -14.89
N PHE A 12 -2.32 -5.71 -15.73
CA PHE A 12 -3.64 -5.68 -16.35
C PHE A 12 -3.57 -5.28 -17.83
N ASN A 13 -3.89 -4.02 -18.15
CA ASN A 13 -4.13 -3.56 -19.53
C ASN A 13 -3.27 -2.34 -19.91
N ARG A 14 -2.17 -2.07 -19.17
CA ARG A 14 -1.21 -0.99 -19.47
C ARG A 14 0.12 -1.59 -19.94
N PRO A 15 0.20 -2.10 -21.19
CA PRO A 15 1.38 -2.81 -21.68
C PRO A 15 2.66 -1.95 -21.61
N ASP A 16 2.55 -0.64 -21.81
CA ASP A 16 3.68 0.29 -21.78
C ASP A 16 4.29 0.47 -20.38
N LEU A 17 3.46 0.52 -19.33
CA LEU A 17 3.96 0.55 -17.95
C LEU A 17 4.44 -0.83 -17.50
N THR A 18 3.69 -1.87 -17.88
CA THR A 18 4.05 -3.28 -17.64
C THR A 18 5.46 -3.58 -18.15
N GLU A 19 5.78 -3.12 -19.35
CA GLU A 19 7.11 -3.29 -19.96
C GLU A 19 8.21 -2.61 -19.13
N LYS A 20 8.00 -1.35 -18.70
CA LYS A 20 8.99 -0.60 -17.88
C LYS A 20 9.27 -1.27 -16.54
N VAL A 21 8.23 -1.72 -15.83
CA VAL A 21 8.40 -2.39 -14.54
C VAL A 21 9.04 -3.76 -14.74
N PHE A 22 8.66 -4.49 -15.79
CA PHE A 22 9.27 -5.77 -16.13
C PHE A 22 10.76 -5.64 -16.46
N GLU A 23 11.20 -4.58 -17.14
CA GLU A 23 12.63 -4.33 -17.39
C GLU A 23 13.44 -4.20 -16.10
N ALA A 24 12.88 -3.59 -15.05
CA ALA A 24 13.54 -3.54 -13.74
C ALA A 24 13.59 -4.93 -13.07
N ILE A 25 12.50 -5.71 -13.16
CA ILE A 25 12.46 -7.10 -12.69
C ILE A 25 13.48 -7.97 -13.44
N ALA A 26 13.58 -7.81 -14.76
CA ALA A 26 14.51 -8.54 -15.61
C ALA A 26 15.98 -8.23 -15.28
N GLN A 27 16.29 -7.02 -14.83
CA GLN A 27 17.63 -6.67 -14.34
C GLN A 27 17.96 -7.36 -13.01
N ALA A 28 16.97 -7.55 -12.13
CA ALA A 28 17.12 -8.28 -10.87
C ALA A 28 17.24 -9.82 -11.07
N LYS A 29 16.77 -10.33 -12.21
CA LYS A 29 16.85 -11.76 -12.59
C LYS A 29 16.38 -12.70 -11.47
N PRO A 30 15.11 -12.57 -11.00
CA PRO A 30 14.57 -13.47 -9.99
C PRO A 30 14.55 -14.91 -10.49
N LYS A 31 14.90 -15.85 -9.61
CA LYS A 31 14.81 -17.28 -9.90
C LYS A 31 13.37 -17.77 -10.07
N GLN A 32 12.42 -17.12 -9.39
CA GLN A 32 10.99 -17.42 -9.46
C GLN A 32 10.20 -16.14 -9.72
N LEU A 33 9.41 -16.14 -10.78
CA LEU A 33 8.54 -15.03 -11.16
C LEU A 33 7.09 -15.52 -11.24
N PHE A 34 6.22 -14.90 -10.46
CA PHE A 34 4.80 -15.14 -10.42
C PHE A 34 4.07 -13.98 -11.10
N VAL A 35 3.33 -14.25 -12.17
CA VAL A 35 2.63 -13.19 -12.92
C VAL A 35 1.12 -13.36 -12.75
N ILE A 36 0.50 -12.34 -12.17
CA ILE A 36 -0.93 -12.27 -11.85
C ILE A 36 -1.54 -11.29 -12.83
N ALA A 37 -2.44 -11.74 -13.71
CA ALA A 37 -3.15 -10.86 -14.63
C ALA A 37 -4.65 -10.92 -14.43
N ASP A 38 -5.33 -9.76 -14.45
CA ASP A 38 -6.79 -9.72 -14.54
C ASP A 38 -7.29 -9.94 -15.98
N GLY A 39 -8.58 -10.25 -16.11
CA GLY A 39 -9.28 -10.29 -17.39
C GLY A 39 -9.77 -8.90 -17.82
N PRO A 40 -10.02 -8.69 -19.12
CA PRO A 40 -10.55 -7.42 -19.64
C PRO A 40 -11.93 -7.11 -19.05
N ARG A 41 -12.23 -5.82 -18.83
CA ARG A 41 -13.56 -5.37 -18.38
C ARG A 41 -14.56 -5.40 -19.54
N PHE A 42 -14.07 -5.07 -20.73
CA PHE A 42 -14.83 -5.03 -21.98
C PHE A 42 -13.99 -5.61 -23.13
N PRO A 43 -14.62 -6.10 -24.21
CA PRO A 43 -13.92 -6.74 -25.32
C PRO A 43 -12.79 -5.91 -25.96
N GLU A 44 -12.88 -4.58 -25.91
CA GLU A 44 -11.91 -3.63 -26.47
C GLU A 44 -10.56 -3.67 -25.72
N GLU A 45 -10.56 -4.12 -24.46
CA GLU A 45 -9.34 -4.21 -23.64
C GLU A 45 -8.57 -5.52 -23.88
N ASN A 46 -9.15 -6.47 -24.62
CA ASN A 46 -8.56 -7.77 -24.91
C ASN A 46 -7.14 -7.63 -25.46
N GLU A 47 -6.95 -6.74 -26.43
CA GLU A 47 -5.66 -6.60 -27.10
C GLU A 47 -4.60 -6.02 -26.15
N LYS A 48 -4.97 -5.01 -25.37
CA LYS A 48 -4.06 -4.45 -24.34
C LYS A 48 -3.68 -5.48 -23.27
N CYS A 49 -4.64 -6.29 -22.82
CA CYS A 49 -4.37 -7.37 -21.86
C CYS A 49 -3.42 -8.43 -22.46
N LYS A 50 -3.62 -8.81 -23.72
CA LYS A 50 -2.73 -9.74 -24.44
C LYS A 50 -1.32 -9.18 -24.56
N GLN A 51 -1.19 -7.90 -24.91
CA GLN A 51 0.10 -7.22 -25.01
C GLN A 51 0.82 -7.15 -23.66
N ALA A 52 0.13 -6.80 -22.58
CA ALA A 52 0.70 -6.78 -21.24
C ALA A 52 1.18 -8.17 -20.81
N ARG A 53 0.37 -9.22 -21.02
CA ARG A 53 0.76 -10.62 -20.74
C ARG A 53 1.94 -11.08 -21.60
N ALA A 54 2.08 -10.58 -22.82
CA ALA A 54 3.16 -10.97 -23.72
C ALA A 54 4.54 -10.47 -23.29
N VAL A 55 4.63 -9.47 -22.38
CA VAL A 55 5.90 -8.94 -21.87
C VAL A 55 6.77 -10.04 -21.24
N ILE A 56 6.15 -11.03 -20.58
CA ILE A 56 6.86 -12.14 -19.91
C ILE A 56 7.59 -13.06 -20.91
N LYS A 57 7.29 -12.99 -22.21
CA LYS A 57 8.02 -13.76 -23.24
C LYS A 57 9.45 -13.25 -23.44
N LYS A 58 9.78 -12.07 -22.90
CA LYS A 58 11.11 -11.46 -22.95
C LYS A 58 12.06 -11.99 -21.87
N ILE A 59 11.62 -12.93 -21.03
CA ILE A 59 12.49 -13.58 -20.05
C ILE A 59 13.61 -14.31 -20.79
N ASP A 60 14.84 -13.89 -20.56
CA ASP A 60 16.06 -14.41 -21.18
C ASP A 60 17.08 -14.96 -20.15
N TRP A 61 16.65 -15.12 -18.90
CA TRP A 61 17.44 -15.68 -17.80
C TRP A 61 16.80 -16.95 -17.23
N ASP A 62 17.58 -17.72 -16.45
CA ASP A 62 17.08 -18.91 -15.76
C ASP A 62 16.03 -18.53 -14.70
N CYS A 63 14.77 -18.75 -15.03
CA CYS A 63 13.62 -18.30 -14.27
C CYS A 63 12.50 -19.33 -14.32
N GLN A 64 12.03 -19.76 -13.15
CA GLN A 64 10.78 -20.49 -13.03
C GLN A 64 9.62 -19.51 -13.11
N LEU A 65 8.91 -19.52 -14.24
CA LEU A 65 7.76 -18.68 -14.49
C LEU A 65 6.46 -19.40 -14.07
N TYR A 66 5.68 -18.74 -13.23
CA TYR A 66 4.34 -19.17 -12.83
C TYR A 66 3.34 -18.09 -13.27
N THR A 67 2.24 -18.50 -13.90
CA THR A 67 1.21 -17.56 -14.35
C THR A 67 -0.14 -17.88 -13.74
N ASN A 68 -0.87 -16.83 -13.37
CA ASN A 68 -2.24 -16.90 -12.93
C ASN A 68 -3.01 -15.79 -13.67
N PHE A 69 -3.65 -16.16 -14.77
CA PHE A 69 -4.40 -15.22 -15.62
C PHE A 69 -5.88 -15.48 -15.47
N SER A 70 -6.65 -14.42 -15.18
CA SER A 70 -8.10 -14.48 -15.20
C SER A 70 -8.63 -14.19 -16.59
N ASP A 71 -9.65 -14.92 -17.04
CA ASP A 71 -10.37 -14.63 -18.28
C ASP A 71 -11.44 -13.56 -18.09
N VAL A 72 -11.90 -13.35 -16.84
CA VAL A 72 -12.89 -12.34 -16.46
C VAL A 72 -12.25 -11.28 -15.57
N ASN A 73 -12.73 -10.03 -15.64
CA ASN A 73 -12.28 -8.99 -14.73
C ASN A 73 -12.83 -9.24 -13.32
N LEU A 74 -11.94 -9.47 -12.36
CA LEU A 74 -12.28 -9.63 -10.93
C LEU A 74 -12.16 -8.31 -10.15
N GLY A 75 -11.49 -7.31 -10.72
CA GLY A 75 -11.29 -5.99 -10.12
C GLY A 75 -10.14 -5.97 -9.13
N CYS A 76 -9.65 -4.76 -8.82
CA CYS A 76 -8.47 -4.53 -7.98
C CYS A 76 -8.52 -5.29 -6.64
N GLY A 77 -9.61 -5.20 -5.89
CA GLY A 77 -9.71 -5.84 -4.59
C GLY A 77 -9.55 -7.36 -4.66
N LYS A 78 -10.43 -8.04 -5.40
CA LYS A 78 -10.45 -9.51 -5.46
C LYS A 78 -9.30 -10.08 -6.28
N ARG A 79 -8.96 -9.47 -7.42
CA ARG A 79 -7.92 -10.01 -8.30
C ARG A 79 -6.57 -10.04 -7.60
N VAL A 80 -6.22 -8.92 -6.98
CA VAL A 80 -4.89 -8.72 -6.39
C VAL A 80 -4.74 -9.59 -5.13
N SER A 81 -5.70 -9.54 -4.21
CA SER A 81 -5.66 -10.35 -2.99
C SER A 81 -5.68 -11.87 -3.23
N SER A 82 -6.47 -12.35 -4.19
CA SER A 82 -6.46 -13.77 -4.58
C SER A 82 -5.16 -14.18 -5.28
N GLY A 83 -4.57 -13.27 -6.06
CA GLY A 83 -3.25 -13.46 -6.67
C GLY A 83 -2.15 -13.62 -5.62
N PHE A 84 -2.10 -12.74 -4.62
CA PHE A 84 -1.13 -12.85 -3.52
C PHE A 84 -1.32 -14.13 -2.72
N SER A 85 -2.56 -14.51 -2.42
CA SER A 85 -2.87 -15.78 -1.75
C SER A 85 -2.41 -16.99 -2.56
N TRP A 86 -2.54 -16.95 -3.88
CA TRP A 86 -2.01 -17.97 -4.77
C TRP A 86 -0.48 -18.04 -4.78
N VAL A 87 0.21 -16.90 -4.73
CA VAL A 87 1.69 -16.87 -4.58
C VAL A 87 2.08 -17.50 -3.25
N PHE A 88 1.45 -17.09 -2.15
CA PHE A 88 1.75 -17.64 -0.83
C PHE A 88 1.31 -19.08 -0.62
N SER A 89 0.46 -19.65 -1.48
CA SER A 89 0.24 -21.10 -1.49
C SER A 89 1.48 -21.89 -1.94
N GLN A 90 2.49 -21.23 -2.51
CA GLN A 90 3.68 -21.84 -3.13
C GLN A 90 5.00 -21.42 -2.48
N VAL A 91 5.07 -20.21 -1.91
CA VAL A 91 6.31 -19.66 -1.34
C VAL A 91 6.11 -19.10 0.08
N GLU A 92 7.18 -18.99 0.85
CA GLU A 92 7.16 -18.47 2.23
C GLU A 92 7.23 -16.94 2.29
N GLU A 93 7.73 -16.31 1.24
CA GLU A 93 7.93 -14.87 1.13
C GLU A 93 8.00 -14.45 -0.33
N ALA A 94 7.69 -13.19 -0.61
CA ALA A 94 7.78 -12.63 -1.95
C ALA A 94 7.90 -11.09 -1.92
N ILE A 95 8.49 -10.56 -2.99
CA ILE A 95 8.45 -9.14 -3.37
C ILE A 95 7.31 -8.95 -4.37
N PHE A 96 6.48 -7.94 -4.19
CA PHE A 96 5.35 -7.63 -5.07
C PHE A 96 5.50 -6.27 -5.73
N LEU A 97 5.23 -6.24 -7.04
CA LEU A 97 5.14 -5.03 -7.86
C LEU A 97 3.85 -5.07 -8.68
N GLU A 98 3.27 -3.90 -8.92
CA GLU A 98 2.18 -3.69 -9.88
C GLU A 98 2.72 -3.11 -11.18
N ASP A 99 1.92 -3.13 -12.25
CA ASP A 99 2.30 -2.65 -13.59
C ASP A 99 2.74 -1.18 -13.63
N ASP A 100 2.42 -0.38 -12.61
CA ASP A 100 2.81 1.03 -12.51
C ASP A 100 3.75 1.38 -11.35
N THR A 101 4.26 0.40 -10.60
CA THR A 101 5.22 0.63 -9.51
C THR A 101 6.63 0.35 -9.99
N LEU A 102 7.38 1.38 -10.41
CA LEU A 102 8.73 1.25 -10.94
C LEU A 102 9.75 1.27 -9.79
N PRO A 103 10.44 0.15 -9.49
CA PRO A 103 11.46 0.11 -8.45
C PRO A 103 12.82 0.59 -8.97
N THR A 104 13.67 1.02 -8.04
CA THR A 104 15.12 1.06 -8.23
C THR A 104 15.72 -0.34 -8.19
N LEU A 105 16.97 -0.51 -8.62
CA LEU A 105 17.62 -1.83 -8.57
C LEU A 105 17.92 -2.25 -7.12
N SER A 106 18.29 -1.31 -6.25
CA SER A 106 18.55 -1.63 -4.84
C SER A 106 17.31 -2.00 -4.05
N PHE A 107 16.09 -1.70 -4.53
CA PHE A 107 14.83 -2.16 -3.93
C PHE A 107 14.81 -3.68 -3.74
N PHE A 108 15.26 -4.44 -4.76
CA PHE A 108 15.24 -5.89 -4.70
C PHE A 108 16.18 -6.44 -3.63
N SER A 109 17.42 -5.93 -3.58
CA SER A 109 18.38 -6.31 -2.53
C SER A 109 17.94 -5.85 -1.14
N PHE A 110 17.31 -4.68 -1.05
CA PHE A 110 16.75 -4.17 0.19
C PHE A 110 15.67 -5.11 0.73
N CYS A 111 14.70 -5.49 -0.10
CA CYS A 111 13.67 -6.42 0.31
C CYS A 111 14.22 -7.81 0.66
N GLU A 112 15.14 -8.36 -0.13
CA GLU A 112 15.77 -9.66 0.15
C GLU A 112 16.49 -9.65 1.51
N GLU A 113 17.25 -8.60 1.80
CA GLU A 113 17.92 -8.45 3.10
C GLU A 113 16.92 -8.31 4.26
N MET A 114 15.87 -7.50 4.11
CA MET A 114 14.86 -7.34 5.16
C MET A 114 14.06 -8.63 5.40
N LEU A 115 13.71 -9.36 4.33
CA LEU A 115 13.03 -10.64 4.40
C LEU A 115 13.86 -11.68 5.14
N GLN A 116 15.18 -11.72 4.87
CA GLN A 116 16.11 -12.59 5.57
C GLN A 116 16.30 -12.18 7.03
N HIS A 117 16.54 -10.89 7.30
CA HIS A 117 16.87 -10.37 8.62
C HIS A 117 15.70 -10.51 9.61
N TYR A 118 14.48 -10.21 9.18
CA TYR A 118 13.27 -10.24 10.02
C TYR A 118 12.41 -11.50 9.82
N ARG A 119 12.97 -12.56 9.22
CA ARG A 119 12.24 -13.80 8.91
C ARG A 119 11.45 -14.35 10.09
N TYR A 120 12.06 -14.32 11.28
CA TYR A 120 11.48 -14.86 12.52
C TYR A 120 11.01 -13.80 13.51
N ASP A 121 11.12 -12.52 13.17
CA ASP A 121 10.61 -11.44 14.01
C ASP A 121 9.15 -11.14 13.63
N GLU A 122 8.23 -11.75 14.35
CA GLU A 122 6.80 -11.63 14.07
C GLU A 122 6.23 -10.23 14.32
N ARG A 123 7.00 -9.33 14.96
CA ARG A 123 6.62 -7.91 15.07
C ARG A 123 6.62 -7.23 13.71
N ILE A 124 7.41 -7.72 12.75
CA ILE A 124 7.52 -7.16 11.41
C ILE A 124 6.66 -7.99 10.45
N MET A 125 5.75 -7.30 9.76
CA MET A 125 4.78 -7.94 8.86
C MET A 125 4.86 -7.42 7.43
N HIS A 126 5.56 -6.32 7.17
CA HIS A 126 5.56 -5.68 5.87
C HIS A 126 6.86 -4.91 5.61
N ILE A 127 7.29 -4.84 4.36
CA ILE A 127 8.44 -4.05 3.91
C ILE A 127 7.93 -3.12 2.82
N ASN A 128 7.94 -1.82 3.07
CA ASN A 128 7.58 -0.78 2.12
C ASN A 128 8.73 -0.54 1.12
N GLY A 129 8.40 -0.23 -0.13
CA GLY A 129 9.35 0.25 -1.14
C GLY A 129 9.24 1.75 -1.38
N GLU A 130 8.08 2.34 -1.15
CA GLU A 130 7.92 3.80 -1.22
C GLU A 130 8.26 4.49 0.10
N ASN A 131 8.65 5.76 0.02
CA ASN A 131 8.68 6.72 1.12
C ASN A 131 7.84 7.93 0.70
N PRO A 132 6.56 8.00 1.08
CA PRO A 132 5.64 9.03 0.59
C PRO A 132 5.95 10.43 1.15
N ALA A 133 6.69 10.51 2.26
CA ALA A 133 7.15 11.78 2.80
C ALA A 133 8.32 12.36 1.98
N ASN A 134 9.04 11.51 1.24
CA ASN A 134 10.22 11.84 0.45
C ASN A 134 11.25 12.71 1.21
N VAL A 135 11.42 12.40 2.50
CA VAL A 135 12.37 13.03 3.40
C VAL A 135 12.99 11.96 4.29
N ASP A 136 14.27 12.14 4.60
CA ASP A 136 15.00 11.29 5.54
C ASP A 136 14.49 11.57 6.97
N ARG A 137 14.27 10.50 7.75
CA ARG A 137 13.72 10.52 9.12
C ARG A 137 14.68 10.00 10.18
N THR A 138 15.70 9.26 9.76
CA THR A 138 16.71 8.64 10.61
C THR A 138 18.08 8.69 9.93
N ASN A 139 19.14 8.36 10.65
CA ASN A 139 20.46 8.09 10.08
C ASN A 139 20.62 6.64 9.59
N ASP A 140 19.69 5.76 9.99
CA ASP A 140 19.62 4.37 9.50
C ASP A 140 19.07 4.31 8.06
N SER A 141 19.17 3.14 7.43
CA SER A 141 18.65 2.96 6.07
C SER A 141 17.12 2.84 6.03
N TYR A 142 16.49 2.55 7.17
CA TYR A 142 15.04 2.42 7.31
C TYR A 142 14.62 2.66 8.77
N TYR A 143 13.33 2.86 8.98
CA TYR A 143 12.69 2.94 10.29
C TYR A 143 11.43 2.08 10.30
N PHE A 144 10.74 2.00 11.44
CA PHE A 144 9.48 1.25 11.54
C PHE A 144 8.29 2.18 11.57
N SER A 145 7.24 1.81 10.85
CA SER A 145 5.97 2.53 10.78
C SER A 145 4.83 1.55 11.07
N LYS A 146 3.68 2.06 11.51
CA LYS A 146 2.46 1.26 11.48
C LYS A 146 1.84 1.17 10.08
N TYR A 147 2.25 1.99 9.11
CA TYR A 147 1.60 2.08 7.81
C TYR A 147 2.18 1.11 6.78
N MET A 148 1.29 0.33 6.14
CA MET A 148 1.62 -0.55 5.02
C MET A 148 1.35 0.18 3.72
N HIS A 149 2.41 0.72 3.14
CA HIS A 149 2.41 1.30 1.81
C HIS A 149 2.55 0.19 0.77
N VAL A 150 1.75 0.25 -0.30
CA VAL A 150 1.56 -0.88 -1.22
C VAL A 150 2.20 -0.66 -2.60
N TRP A 151 2.89 0.47 -2.82
CA TRP A 151 3.64 0.67 -4.06
C TRP A 151 5.02 0.04 -3.99
N GLY A 152 5.10 -1.20 -4.47
CA GLY A 152 6.28 -2.03 -4.35
C GLY A 152 6.54 -2.39 -2.89
N TRP A 153 6.43 -3.67 -2.55
CA TRP A 153 6.53 -4.11 -1.17
C TRP A 153 6.96 -5.56 -1.08
N ALA A 154 7.29 -6.03 0.11
CA ALA A 154 7.55 -7.43 0.37
C ALA A 154 6.94 -7.88 1.69
N THR A 155 6.61 -9.17 1.78
CA THR A 155 6.14 -9.77 3.03
C THR A 155 6.38 -11.28 3.04
N TRP A 156 6.04 -11.88 4.17
CA TRP A 156 6.04 -13.32 4.39
C TRP A 156 4.62 -13.86 4.41
N ARG A 157 4.49 -15.13 4.03
CA ARG A 157 3.27 -15.91 4.19
C ARG A 157 2.78 -15.92 5.64
N ARG A 158 3.71 -15.98 6.60
CA ARG A 158 3.39 -15.89 8.04
C ARG A 158 2.67 -14.61 8.43
N ALA A 159 2.82 -13.53 7.66
CA ALA A 159 2.07 -12.29 7.86
C ALA A 159 0.79 -12.30 7.01
N TRP A 160 0.89 -12.72 5.75
CA TRP A 160 -0.27 -12.75 4.84
C TRP A 160 -1.40 -13.68 5.31
N GLN A 161 -1.12 -14.72 6.09
CA GLN A 161 -2.14 -15.63 6.63
C GLN A 161 -3.24 -14.94 7.46
N TYR A 162 -2.99 -13.73 7.97
CA TYR A 162 -3.97 -12.93 8.71
C TYR A 162 -4.89 -12.10 7.81
N TYR A 163 -4.62 -12.05 6.50
CA TYR A 163 -5.44 -11.32 5.54
C TYR A 163 -6.84 -11.94 5.44
N ASP A 164 -7.86 -11.14 5.75
CA ASP A 164 -9.26 -11.47 5.51
C ASP A 164 -9.89 -10.35 4.68
N TYR A 165 -10.28 -10.67 3.45
CA TYR A 165 -10.89 -9.73 2.52
C TYR A 165 -12.15 -9.06 3.09
N HIS A 166 -12.85 -9.72 4.00
CA HIS A 166 -14.07 -9.21 4.63
C HIS A 166 -13.85 -8.64 6.03
N ILE A 167 -12.61 -8.64 6.53
CA ILE A 167 -12.22 -8.14 7.86
C ILE A 167 -13.21 -8.58 8.96
N LYS A 168 -13.59 -9.87 9.00
CA LYS A 168 -14.71 -10.35 9.82
C LYS A 168 -14.56 -10.06 11.32
N SER A 169 -13.31 -9.93 11.79
CA SER A 169 -12.98 -9.59 13.17
C SER A 169 -13.16 -8.09 13.51
N TRP A 170 -13.45 -7.23 12.53
CA TRP A 170 -13.57 -5.77 12.71
C TRP A 170 -14.56 -5.40 13.83
N ALA A 171 -15.74 -6.01 13.84
CA ALA A 171 -16.75 -5.73 14.86
C ALA A 171 -16.24 -5.97 16.29
N LYS A 172 -15.42 -7.02 16.50
CA LYS A 172 -14.78 -7.31 17.78
C LYS A 172 -13.70 -6.28 18.11
N PHE A 173 -12.85 -5.95 17.13
CA PHE A 173 -11.77 -4.97 17.27
C PHE A 173 -12.33 -3.59 17.66
N LYS A 174 -13.36 -3.13 16.96
CA LYS A 174 -14.05 -1.87 17.22
C LYS A 174 -14.73 -1.85 18.58
N LYS A 175 -15.49 -2.89 18.94
CA LYS A 175 -16.16 -2.99 20.26
C LYS A 175 -15.15 -2.91 21.42
N ALA A 176 -13.97 -3.50 21.26
CA ALA A 176 -12.90 -3.45 22.24
C ALA A 176 -12.08 -2.14 22.21
N ARG A 177 -12.42 -1.19 21.31
CA ARG A 177 -11.73 0.09 21.12
C ARG A 177 -10.23 -0.07 20.84
N LEU A 178 -9.84 -1.14 20.15
CA LEU A 178 -8.43 -1.44 19.90
C LEU A 178 -7.75 -0.45 18.95
N ILE A 179 -8.52 0.36 18.20
CA ILE A 179 -7.95 1.43 17.37
C ILE A 179 -7.12 2.41 18.20
N THR A 180 -7.47 2.64 19.47
CA THR A 180 -6.75 3.54 20.36
C THR A 180 -5.41 2.96 20.83
N LYS A 181 -5.10 1.70 20.50
CA LYS A 181 -3.79 1.08 20.75
C LYS A 181 -2.86 1.20 19.54
N VAL A 182 -3.40 1.60 18.39
CA VAL A 182 -2.68 1.72 17.12
C VAL A 182 -2.51 3.19 16.72
N CYS A 183 -3.57 3.97 16.91
CA CYS A 183 -3.64 5.39 16.55
C CYS A 183 -3.82 6.24 17.80
N ASP A 184 -2.82 7.07 18.09
CA ASP A 184 -2.85 7.97 19.25
C ASP A 184 -3.70 9.22 18.96
N ASP A 185 -3.77 9.64 17.69
CA ASP A 185 -4.51 10.82 17.29
C ASP A 185 -6.03 10.54 17.11
N PRO A 186 -6.93 11.32 17.74
CA PRO A 186 -8.38 11.10 17.64
C PRO A 186 -8.96 11.26 16.21
N TYR A 187 -8.41 12.16 15.39
CA TYR A 187 -8.84 12.30 13.99
C TYR A 187 -8.44 11.08 13.17
N GLU A 188 -7.27 10.52 13.45
CA GLU A 188 -6.78 9.29 12.84
C GLU A 188 -7.64 8.09 13.23
N GLN A 189 -8.00 7.97 14.52
CA GLN A 189 -8.94 6.94 14.99
C GLN A 189 -10.27 7.01 14.24
N ILE A 190 -10.89 8.20 14.16
CA ILE A 190 -12.18 8.40 13.47
C ILE A 190 -12.07 8.06 11.97
N TYR A 191 -10.99 8.51 11.32
CA TYR A 191 -10.76 8.25 9.89
C TYR A 191 -10.68 6.75 9.61
N TRP A 192 -9.86 6.02 10.38
CA TRP A 192 -9.66 4.60 10.17
C TRP A 192 -10.86 3.76 10.60
N GLU A 193 -11.54 4.10 11.69
CA GLU A 193 -12.80 3.44 12.06
C GLU A 193 -13.86 3.60 10.96
N SER A 194 -14.02 4.80 10.40
CA SER A 194 -14.96 5.04 9.31
C SER A 194 -14.57 4.27 8.04
N THR A 195 -13.27 4.18 7.75
CA THR A 195 -12.75 3.44 6.61
C THR A 195 -13.03 1.95 6.74
N PHE A 196 -12.73 1.36 7.90
CA PHE A 196 -12.97 -0.07 8.17
C PHE A 196 -14.48 -0.38 8.29
N ASP A 197 -15.30 0.52 8.83
CA ASP A 197 -16.75 0.36 8.79
C ASP A 197 -17.26 0.25 7.36
N ARG A 198 -16.78 1.10 6.45
CA ARG A 198 -17.18 1.06 5.04
C ARG A 198 -16.79 -0.26 4.38
N VAL A 199 -15.56 -0.73 4.62
CA VAL A 199 -15.08 -2.02 4.10
C VAL A 199 -15.91 -3.18 4.65
N TYR A 200 -16.15 -3.21 5.96
CA TYR A 200 -16.87 -4.29 6.64
C TYR A 200 -18.35 -4.35 6.25
N GLN A 201 -19.02 -3.20 6.16
CA GLN A 201 -20.46 -3.12 5.85
C GLN A 201 -20.74 -3.27 4.36
N ASN A 202 -19.83 -2.85 3.49
CA ASN A 202 -20.05 -2.79 2.04
C ASN A 202 -18.87 -3.39 1.24
N PRO A 203 -18.47 -4.65 1.49
CA PRO A 203 -17.25 -5.22 0.90
C PRO A 203 -17.29 -5.33 -0.64
N GLN A 204 -18.49 -5.33 -1.22
CA GLN A 204 -18.72 -5.34 -2.67
C GLN A 204 -18.60 -3.96 -3.32
N LEU A 205 -18.77 -2.88 -2.54
CA LEU A 205 -18.63 -1.50 -3.04
C LEU A 205 -17.20 -0.98 -2.90
N VAL A 206 -16.41 -1.61 -2.03
CA VAL A 206 -15.00 -1.27 -1.85
C VAL A 206 -14.14 -2.23 -2.69
N ASN A 207 -13.81 -1.81 -3.90
CA ASN A 207 -12.94 -2.56 -4.81
C ASN A 207 -11.45 -2.27 -4.55
N THR A 208 -10.99 -2.49 -3.31
CA THR A 208 -9.58 -2.39 -2.92
C THR A 208 -9.18 -3.54 -2.01
N TRP A 209 -7.88 -3.76 -1.86
CA TRP A 209 -7.31 -4.82 -1.03
C TRP A 209 -6.42 -4.28 0.10
N ASP A 210 -5.91 -3.06 -0.03
CA ASP A 210 -4.89 -2.44 0.81
C ASP A 210 -5.40 -2.09 2.22
N TYR A 211 -6.61 -1.57 2.36
CA TYR A 211 -7.21 -1.31 3.68
C TYR A 211 -7.37 -2.58 4.52
N GLN A 212 -7.75 -3.69 3.89
CA GLN A 212 -7.86 -4.99 4.55
C GLN A 212 -6.49 -5.48 5.01
N TRP A 213 -5.43 -5.20 4.24
CA TRP A 213 -4.07 -5.54 4.62
C TRP A 213 -3.56 -4.70 5.79
N ILE A 214 -3.81 -3.38 5.78
CA ILE A 214 -3.53 -2.51 6.94
C ILE A 214 -4.24 -3.05 8.18
N TYR A 215 -5.53 -3.37 8.07
CA TYR A 215 -6.28 -3.94 9.19
C TYR A 215 -5.70 -5.28 9.67
N ALA A 216 -5.34 -6.18 8.75
CA ALA A 216 -4.76 -7.48 9.09
C ALA A 216 -3.50 -7.29 9.96
N CYS A 217 -2.56 -6.46 9.53
CA CYS A 217 -1.35 -6.18 10.30
C CYS A 217 -1.65 -5.48 11.64
N TRP A 218 -2.51 -4.46 11.65
CA TRP A 218 -2.86 -3.74 12.87
C TRP A 218 -3.57 -4.61 13.90
N SER A 219 -4.40 -5.55 13.44
CA SER A 219 -5.08 -6.52 14.31
C SER A 219 -4.11 -7.47 15.03
N GLN A 220 -2.89 -7.63 14.48
CA GLN A 220 -1.81 -8.42 15.07
C GLN A 220 -0.72 -7.55 15.73
N GLY A 221 -0.87 -6.22 15.77
CA GLY A 221 0.15 -5.31 16.29
C GLY A 221 1.41 -5.22 15.43
N GLY A 222 1.33 -5.61 14.15
CA GLY A 222 2.46 -5.65 13.24
C GLY A 222 2.95 -4.28 12.79
N LEU A 223 4.26 -4.18 12.59
CA LEU A 223 4.96 -3.02 12.03
C LEU A 223 5.39 -3.29 10.59
N ALA A 224 5.54 -2.20 9.84
CA ALA A 224 6.16 -2.15 8.54
C ALA A 224 7.57 -1.56 8.64
N ILE A 225 8.49 -2.09 7.84
CA ILE A 225 9.77 -1.44 7.53
C ILE A 225 9.52 -0.36 6.49
N GLU A 226 9.93 0.86 6.79
CA GLU A 226 9.81 2.04 5.93
C GLU A 226 11.19 2.50 5.50
N PRO A 227 11.51 2.47 4.18
CA PRO A 227 12.83 2.85 3.72
C PRO A 227 13.05 4.35 3.95
N ASN A 228 14.24 4.71 4.38
CA ASN A 228 14.54 6.12 4.69
C ASN A 228 14.61 6.98 3.41
N LYS A 229 14.76 6.34 2.25
CA LYS A 229 14.63 6.94 0.92
C LYS A 229 13.53 6.24 0.12
N ASN A 230 12.95 6.96 -0.84
CA ASN A 230 11.97 6.37 -1.74
C ASN A 230 12.67 5.43 -2.74
N LEU A 231 12.33 4.13 -2.73
CA LEU A 231 12.91 3.12 -3.63
C LEU A 231 12.01 2.78 -4.83
N VAL A 232 10.74 3.19 -4.78
CA VAL A 232 9.72 2.88 -5.80
C VAL A 232 8.96 4.15 -6.17
N THR A 233 8.71 4.37 -7.47
CA THR A 233 7.88 5.47 -7.95
C THR A 233 6.65 4.95 -8.67
N ASN A 234 5.50 5.62 -8.49
CA ASN A 234 4.27 5.24 -9.17
C ASN A 234 4.11 6.03 -10.48
N LEU A 235 4.14 5.32 -11.60
CA LEU A 235 4.02 5.83 -12.97
C LEU A 235 2.56 5.98 -13.44
N GLY A 236 1.60 5.54 -12.62
CA GLY A 236 0.18 5.56 -12.93
C GLY A 236 -0.48 6.91 -12.74
N TYR A 237 0.20 7.91 -12.15
CA TYR A 237 -0.42 9.21 -11.93
C TYR A 237 -0.71 9.99 -13.22
N ASN A 238 -1.80 10.75 -13.20
CA ASN A 238 -2.20 11.68 -14.28
C ASN A 238 -2.43 11.00 -15.64
N ARG A 239 -2.75 9.69 -15.66
CA ARG A 239 -3.15 8.98 -16.87
C ARG A 239 -4.66 8.74 -16.92
N PRO A 240 -5.28 8.80 -18.11
CA PRO A 240 -6.72 8.57 -18.27
C PRO A 240 -7.13 7.11 -18.05
N ASP A 241 -6.19 6.17 -18.08
CA ASP A 241 -6.42 4.73 -17.90
C ASP A 241 -6.20 4.24 -16.47
N SER A 242 -5.89 5.14 -15.53
CA SER A 242 -5.64 4.80 -14.13
C SER A 242 -6.91 4.64 -13.30
N THR A 243 -6.91 3.64 -12.42
CA THR A 243 -8.09 3.32 -11.60
C THR A 243 -8.21 4.20 -10.35
N HIS A 244 -7.08 4.58 -9.72
CA HIS A 244 -7.08 5.28 -8.42
C HIS A 244 -6.22 6.56 -8.38
N THR A 245 -5.40 6.83 -9.40
CA THR A 245 -4.39 7.91 -9.42
C THR A 245 -4.69 9.00 -10.46
N VAL A 246 -5.97 9.32 -10.63
CA VAL A 246 -6.47 10.25 -11.68
C VAL A 246 -6.25 11.75 -11.37
N ASN A 247 -5.92 12.09 -10.12
CA ASN A 247 -5.74 13.48 -9.68
C ASN A 247 -4.27 13.84 -9.49
N ASN A 248 -3.95 15.13 -9.65
CA ASN A 248 -2.62 15.64 -9.34
C ASN A 248 -2.33 15.43 -7.84
N SER A 249 -1.21 14.76 -7.55
CA SER A 249 -0.84 14.33 -6.20
C SER A 249 0.61 14.70 -5.95
N PRO A 250 0.97 15.19 -4.73
CA PRO A 250 2.37 15.37 -4.36
C PRO A 250 3.15 14.04 -4.32
N ARG A 251 2.45 12.90 -4.34
CA ARG A 251 3.05 11.56 -4.43
C ARG A 251 3.27 11.08 -5.87
N ALA A 252 2.86 11.85 -6.87
CA ALA A 252 3.04 11.49 -8.27
C ALA A 252 4.51 11.59 -8.67
N ASN A 253 5.05 10.51 -9.26
CA ASN A 253 6.42 10.48 -9.78
C ASN A 253 7.48 10.93 -8.77
N LEU A 254 7.35 10.51 -7.51
CA LEU A 254 8.36 10.79 -6.49
C LEU A 254 9.74 10.32 -6.98
N HIS A 255 10.75 11.14 -6.73
CA HIS A 255 12.12 10.80 -7.06
C HIS A 255 12.54 9.57 -6.28
N THR A 256 13.36 8.72 -6.90
CA THR A 256 13.86 7.49 -6.27
C THR A 256 15.36 7.57 -6.06
N ASN A 257 15.83 6.94 -4.99
CA ASN A 257 17.25 6.90 -4.64
C ASN A 257 17.63 5.51 -4.19
N ASP A 258 18.72 4.96 -4.71
CA ASP A 258 19.19 3.66 -4.27
C ASP A 258 19.69 3.65 -2.82
N ILE A 259 19.51 2.49 -2.17
CA ILE A 259 20.08 2.13 -0.87
C ILE A 259 20.89 0.84 -1.05
N TRP A 260 22.18 0.98 -1.36
CA TRP A 260 23.07 -0.17 -1.56
C TRP A 260 23.68 -0.71 -0.27
N ASN A 261 23.91 0.15 0.71
CA ASN A 261 24.46 -0.22 2.02
C ASN A 261 23.38 -0.05 3.08
N ILE A 262 23.05 -1.14 3.77
CA ILE A 262 21.97 -1.16 4.75
C ILE A 262 22.56 -1.00 6.15
N THR A 263 22.11 0.05 6.84
CA THR A 263 22.32 0.24 8.28
C THR A 263 21.02 -0.11 8.98
N HIS A 264 21.05 -1.13 9.84
CA HIS A 264 19.88 -1.55 10.59
C HIS A 264 19.73 -0.73 11.88
N PRO A 265 18.52 -0.20 12.18
CA PRO A 265 18.22 0.37 13.48
C PRO A 265 18.35 -0.72 14.57
N THR A 266 18.82 -0.32 15.74
CA THR A 266 18.98 -1.24 16.89
C THR A 266 17.68 -1.46 17.68
N LEU A 267 16.70 -0.58 17.50
CA LEU A 267 15.43 -0.58 18.21
C LEU A 267 14.27 -0.81 17.24
N VAL A 268 13.43 -1.79 17.55
CA VAL A 268 12.22 -2.10 16.78
C VAL A 268 11.02 -1.43 17.42
N VAL A 269 10.84 -0.14 17.12
CA VAL A 269 9.75 0.70 17.63
C VAL A 269 9.24 1.62 16.52
N LYS A 270 7.93 1.87 16.49
CA LYS A 270 7.31 2.77 15.50
C LYS A 270 7.88 4.19 15.63
N ASN A 271 8.04 4.87 14.51
CA ASN A 271 8.36 6.29 14.46
C ASN A 271 7.08 7.12 14.45
N GLU A 272 6.66 7.57 15.65
CA GLU A 272 5.39 8.30 15.83
C GLU A 272 5.31 9.59 15.01
N GLN A 273 6.42 10.30 14.86
CA GLN A 273 6.46 11.55 14.09
C GLN A 273 6.29 11.29 12.59
N ALA A 274 6.89 10.22 12.08
CA ALA A 274 6.71 9.80 10.70
C ALA A 274 5.27 9.32 10.47
N ASP A 275 4.72 8.51 11.38
CA ASP A 275 3.33 8.03 11.29
C ASP A 275 2.33 9.20 11.29
N LEU A 276 2.51 10.20 12.17
CA LEU A 276 1.65 11.38 12.20
C LEU A 276 1.76 12.20 10.90
N HIS A 277 2.97 12.33 10.36
CA HIS A 277 3.17 12.98 9.07
C HIS A 277 2.47 12.22 7.94
N THR A 278 2.60 10.90 7.91
CA THR A 278 1.88 10.06 6.95
C THR A 278 0.37 10.26 7.08
N PHE A 279 -0.19 10.26 8.29
CA PHE A 279 -1.61 10.53 8.46
C PHE A 279 -2.02 11.92 7.91
N ASP A 280 -1.24 12.95 8.22
CA ASP A 280 -1.58 14.32 7.84
C ASP A 280 -1.48 14.59 6.34
N TYR A 281 -0.49 14.01 5.65
CA TYR A 281 -0.17 14.33 4.25
C TYR A 281 -0.55 13.23 3.25
N VAL A 282 -0.70 11.98 3.71
CA VAL A 282 -1.10 10.86 2.85
C VAL A 282 -2.59 10.54 3.01
N PHE A 283 -3.09 10.53 4.25
CA PHE A 283 -4.48 10.17 4.56
C PHE A 283 -5.40 11.38 4.81
N GLY A 284 -4.89 12.59 4.63
CA GLY A 284 -5.67 13.83 4.67
C GLY A 284 -5.99 14.33 6.08
N GLY A 285 -5.22 13.92 7.08
CA GLY A 285 -5.40 14.35 8.48
C GLY A 285 -5.36 15.87 8.63
N LYS A 286 -4.47 16.55 7.88
CA LYS A 286 -4.34 18.01 7.94
C LYS A 286 -5.61 18.71 7.48
N GLU A 287 -6.20 18.23 6.39
CA GLU A 287 -7.45 18.74 5.82
C GLU A 287 -8.63 18.48 6.75
N LEU A 288 -8.69 17.30 7.39
CA LEU A 288 -9.72 16.97 8.37
C LEU A 288 -9.72 17.95 9.55
N ARG A 289 -8.54 18.26 10.09
CA ARG A 289 -8.38 19.23 11.18
C ARG A 289 -8.77 20.64 10.75
N ASN A 290 -8.39 21.05 9.54
CA ASN A 290 -8.73 22.36 9.01
C ASN A 290 -10.24 22.52 8.78
N LYS A 291 -10.91 21.50 8.25
CA LYS A 291 -12.38 21.47 8.10
C LYS A 291 -13.08 21.60 9.45
N ASN A 292 -12.64 20.85 10.46
CA ASN A 292 -13.24 20.91 11.80
C ASN A 292 -13.04 22.30 12.44
N LYS A 293 -11.84 22.90 12.34
CA LYS A 293 -11.59 24.29 12.79
C LYS A 293 -12.53 25.30 12.11
N LEU A 294 -12.79 25.14 10.82
CA LEU A 294 -13.71 26.02 10.08
C LEU A 294 -15.16 25.84 10.56
N LEU A 295 -15.62 24.60 10.74
CA LEU A 295 -16.96 24.30 11.24
C LEU A 295 -17.19 24.86 12.65
N LEU A 296 -16.19 24.75 13.53
CA LEU A 296 -16.25 25.35 14.87
C LEU A 296 -16.41 26.87 14.80
N LYS A 297 -15.62 27.56 13.97
CA LYS A 297 -15.74 29.01 13.75
C LYS A 297 -17.12 29.43 13.21
N ILE A 298 -17.69 28.64 12.29
CA ILE A 298 -19.04 28.89 11.76
C ILE A 298 -20.09 28.71 12.86
N SER A 299 -19.99 27.64 13.64
CA SER A 299 -20.92 27.36 14.75
C SER A 299 -20.88 28.46 15.81
N GLU A 300 -19.68 28.93 16.18
CA GLU A 300 -19.50 30.07 17.09
C GLU A 300 -20.17 31.34 16.55
N ARG A 301 -19.94 31.69 15.28
CA ARG A 301 -20.59 32.86 14.64
C ARG A 301 -22.11 32.74 14.60
N LEU A 302 -22.65 31.57 14.27
CA LEU A 302 -24.10 31.32 14.29
C LEU A 302 -24.67 31.42 15.70
N SER A 303 -23.93 30.95 16.71
CA SER A 303 -24.34 31.06 18.12
C SER A 303 -24.38 32.53 18.59
N LEU A 304 -23.41 33.34 18.16
CA LEU A 304 -23.36 34.78 18.44
C LEU A 304 -24.50 35.52 17.73
N LEU A 305 -24.78 35.21 16.46
CA LEU A 305 -25.91 35.76 15.71
C LEU A 305 -27.25 35.40 16.36
N LYS A 306 -27.42 34.13 16.78
CA LYS A 306 -28.61 33.71 17.53
C LYS A 306 -28.77 34.49 18.83
N ARG A 307 -27.71 34.62 19.63
CA ARG A 307 -27.72 35.42 20.87
C ARG A 307 -28.10 36.88 20.60
N ASN A 308 -27.51 37.51 19.58
CA ASN A 308 -27.82 38.90 19.22
C ASN A 308 -29.27 39.06 18.72
N PHE A 309 -29.81 38.09 17.96
CA PHE A 309 -31.23 38.09 17.57
C PHE A 309 -32.16 37.94 18.77
N THR A 310 -31.82 37.10 19.76
CA THR A 310 -32.59 36.96 21.00
C THR A 310 -32.56 38.24 21.85
N PHE A 311 -31.45 38.98 21.85
CA PHE A 311 -31.33 40.28 22.54
C PHE A 311 -32.06 41.42 21.82
N GLN A 312 -32.19 41.39 20.48
CA GLN A 312 -32.74 42.49 19.69
C GLN A 312 -34.26 42.38 19.45
N PHE A 313 -34.85 41.19 19.62
CA PHE A 313 -36.28 40.93 19.42
C PHE A 313 -36.94 40.27 20.63
N GLY A 314 -36.56 40.70 21.84
CA GLY A 314 -36.98 40.10 23.12
C GLY A 314 -38.39 39.50 23.14
N ILE A 315 -38.42 38.16 23.21
CA ILE A 315 -39.41 37.40 23.99
C ILE A 315 -38.66 36.90 25.22
#